data_AF-A0A7Y3FLL2-F1
#
_entry.id   AF-A0A7Y3FLL2-F1
#
_cell.length_a   1.000
_cell.length_b   1.000
_cell.length_c   1.000
_cell.angle_alpha   90.00
_cell.angle_beta   90.00
_cell.angle_gamma   90.00
#
_symmetry.space_group_name_H-M   'P 1'
#
loop_
_entity.id
_entity.type
_entity.pdbx_description
1 polymer ?
#
loop_
_entity_poly.entity_id
_entity_poly.type
_entity_poly.pdbx_seq_one_letter_code
_entity_poly.pdbx_strand_id
1 'polypeptide(L)' 'MAKPVEPVSSFDGSAVHATAVDYRFIAYPGAKHAFTNPQATERGKAANMPLACDESADAQSWAELQTFLDALFTES' A
#
# COMPACT_ATOMS: atom_id res chain seq x y z
N MET A 1 16.53 -20.62 -4.15
CA MET A 1 15.34 -21.13 -3.44
C MET A 1 14.22 -20.12 -3.64
N ALA A 2 13.12 -20.46 -4.31
CA ALA A 2 11.94 -19.61 -4.52
C ALA A 2 10.73 -20.40 -3.98
N LYS A 3 9.87 -19.93 -3.05
CA LYS A 3 8.72 -18.98 -3.12
C LYS A 3 8.02 -18.97 -1.72
N PRO A 4 7.03 -18.09 -1.36
CA PRO A 4 6.11 -17.34 -2.24
C PRO A 4 6.01 -15.82 -1.99
N VAL A 5 5.36 -15.16 -2.95
CA VAL A 5 5.15 -13.72 -3.08
C VAL A 5 3.90 -13.23 -2.31
N GLU A 6 3.44 -13.97 -1.29
CA GLU A 6 2.03 -13.89 -0.86
C GLU A 6 1.83 -13.20 0.50
N PRO A 7 1.71 -11.88 0.50
CA PRO A 7 0.72 -11.24 1.37
C PRO A 7 -0.45 -10.66 0.58
N VAL A 8 -0.21 -10.18 -0.65
CA VAL A 8 -1.22 -9.49 -1.46
C VAL A 8 -2.13 -10.44 -2.25
N SER A 9 -1.62 -11.59 -2.68
CA SER A 9 -2.39 -12.54 -3.52
C SER A 9 -3.40 -13.37 -2.73
N SER A 10 -3.23 -13.47 -1.41
CA SER A 10 -4.18 -14.18 -0.54
C SER A 10 -5.40 -13.34 -0.16
N PHE A 11 -5.41 -12.04 -0.49
CA PHE A 11 -6.57 -11.20 -0.25
C PHE A 11 -7.57 -11.38 -1.41
N ASP A 12 -8.57 -12.24 -1.21
CA ASP A 12 -9.66 -12.49 -2.17
C ASP A 12 -10.89 -11.58 -1.94
N GLY A 13 -10.85 -10.74 -0.90
CA GLY A 13 -11.90 -9.79 -0.57
C GLY A 13 -13.16 -10.41 0.06
N SER A 14 -13.29 -11.74 0.19
CA SER A 14 -14.49 -12.41 0.73
C SER A 14 -14.97 -11.85 2.07
N ALA A 15 -14.06 -11.54 2.99
CA ALA A 15 -14.39 -10.97 4.30
C ALA A 15 -15.06 -9.58 4.21
N VAL A 16 -14.73 -8.80 3.16
CA VAL A 16 -15.26 -7.46 2.95
C VAL A 16 -16.56 -7.48 2.12
N HIS A 17 -16.67 -8.41 1.17
CA HIS A 17 -17.94 -8.66 0.45
C HIS A 17 -19.06 -9.10 1.40
N ALA A 18 -18.73 -9.81 2.48
CA ALA A 18 -19.68 -10.25 3.49
C ALA A 18 -20.32 -9.09 4.30
N THR A 19 -19.67 -7.92 4.33
CA THR A 19 -20.08 -6.78 5.18
C THR A 19 -20.68 -5.62 4.41
N ALA A 20 -20.82 -5.70 3.08
CA ALA A 20 -21.37 -4.65 2.20
C ALA A 20 -20.71 -3.27 2.43
N VAL A 21 -19.43 -3.26 2.80
CA VAL A 21 -18.65 -2.02 3.00
C VAL A 21 -18.06 -1.58 1.67
N ASP A 22 -18.21 -0.31 1.34
CA ASP A 22 -17.49 0.32 0.24
C ASP A 22 -15.99 0.36 0.55
N TYR A 23 -15.22 -0.44 -0.19
CA TYR A 23 -13.77 -0.51 -0.02
C TYR A 23 -13.06 -0.56 -1.38
N ARG A 24 -11.81 -0.09 -1.40
CA ARG A 24 -10.93 -0.23 -2.56
C ARG A 24 -9.59 -0.78 -2.11
N PHE A 25 -9.13 -1.84 -2.79
CA PHE A 25 -7.81 -2.43 -2.58
C PHE A 25 -6.90 -2.09 -3.76
N ILE A 26 -5.75 -1.47 -3.48
CA ILE A 26 -4.77 -1.08 -4.49
C ILE A 26 -3.44 -1.74 -4.13
N ALA A 27 -2.96 -2.61 -5.01
CA ALA A 27 -1.66 -3.27 -4.87
C ALA A 27 -0.62 -2.56 -5.75
N TYR A 28 0.44 -2.04 -5.13
CA TYR A 28 1.56 -1.41 -5.83
C TYR A 28 2.66 -2.47 -6.10
N PRO A 29 2.80 -2.99 -7.34
CA PRO A 29 3.77 -4.02 -7.63
C PRO A 29 5.20 -3.51 -7.43
N GLY A 30 6.00 -4.22 -6.64
CA GLY A 30 7.40 -3.87 -6.36
C GLY A 30 7.60 -2.96 -5.15
N ALA A 31 6.54 -2.33 -4.62
CA ALA A 31 6.61 -1.55 -3.39
C ALA A 31 6.94 -2.47 -2.19
N LYS A 32 7.87 -2.02 -1.35
CA LYS A 32 8.28 -2.76 -0.14
C LYS A 32 7.69 -2.11 1.11
N HIS A 33 7.79 -2.79 2.24
CA HIS A 33 7.35 -2.21 3.50
C HIS A 33 8.07 -0.89 3.78
N ALA A 34 7.33 0.09 4.32
CA ALA A 34 7.77 1.48 4.53
C ALA A 34 8.07 2.28 3.25
N PHE A 35 7.38 1.99 2.14
CA PHE A 35 7.55 2.70 0.86
C PHE A 35 7.27 4.22 0.93
N THR A 36 6.49 4.69 1.90
CA THR A 36 6.18 6.12 2.11
C THR A 36 7.20 6.87 2.99
N ASN A 37 8.15 6.15 3.59
CA ASN A 37 9.10 6.76 4.51
C ASN A 37 10.43 7.04 3.78
N PRO A 38 10.79 8.30 3.52
CA PRO A 38 12.06 8.63 2.85
C PRO A 38 13.29 8.18 3.63
N GLN A 39 13.19 7.99 4.96
CA GLN A 39 14.27 7.41 5.78
C GLN A 39 14.32 5.88 5.74
N ALA A 40 13.33 5.19 5.15
CA ALA A 40 13.30 3.72 5.07
C ALA A 40 14.47 3.16 4.26
N THR A 41 14.93 3.88 3.24
CA THR A 41 16.09 3.48 2.43
C THR A 41 17.37 3.49 3.24
N GLU A 42 17.61 4.55 4.02
CA GLU A 42 18.82 4.68 4.84
C GLU A 42 18.81 3.73 6.05
N ARG A 43 17.65 3.57 6.70
CA ARG A 43 17.46 2.60 7.79
C ARG A 43 17.49 1.15 7.30
N GLY A 44 16.96 0.87 6.12
CA GLY A 44 17.01 -0.44 5.46
C GLY A 44 18.43 -0.87 5.14
N LYS A 45 19.25 0.05 4.59
CA LYS A 45 20.69 -0.18 4.38
C LYS A 45 21.42 -0.46 5.69
N ALA A 46 21.17 0.32 6.74
CA ALA A 46 21.81 0.15 8.04
C ALA A 46 21.42 -1.17 8.74
N ALA A 47 20.18 -1.63 8.54
CA ALA A 47 19.64 -2.83 9.17
C ALA A 47 19.73 -4.09 8.30
N ASN A 48 20.32 -4.02 7.10
CA ASN A 48 20.30 -5.12 6.10
C ASN A 48 18.88 -5.64 5.80
N MET A 49 17.88 -4.78 5.93
CA MET A 49 16.47 -5.12 5.69
C MET A 49 16.06 -4.64 4.29
N PRO A 50 15.17 -5.35 3.59
CA PRO A 50 14.65 -4.93 2.28
C PRO A 50 13.61 -3.81 2.45
N LEU A 51 13.95 -2.75 3.17
CA LEU A 51 13.16 -1.52 3.27
C LEU A 51 13.67 -0.55 2.21
N ALA A 52 12.78 -0.12 1.33
CA ALA A 52 13.10 0.86 0.31
C ALA A 52 11.92 1.82 0.22
N CYS A 53 12.22 3.11 0.24
CA CYS A 53 11.28 4.13 -0.19
C CYS A 53 10.98 3.88 -1.68
N ASP A 54 9.71 3.93 -2.07
CA ASP A 54 9.27 3.91 -3.45
C ASP A 54 8.43 5.16 -3.67
N GLU A 55 9.08 6.22 -4.17
CA GLU A 55 8.47 7.53 -4.36
C GLU A 55 7.26 7.48 -5.32
N SER A 56 7.25 6.52 -6.25
CA SER A 56 6.14 6.33 -7.17
C SER A 56 4.93 5.74 -6.45
N ALA A 57 5.14 4.70 -5.64
CA ALA A 57 4.09 4.10 -4.83
C ALA A 57 3.58 5.08 -3.75
N ASP A 58 4.47 5.88 -3.15
CA ASP A 58 4.11 6.93 -2.19
C ASP A 58 3.18 7.97 -2.83
N ALA A 59 3.59 8.58 -3.94
CA ALA A 59 2.81 9.60 -4.64
C ALA A 59 1.45 9.06 -5.11
N GLN A 60 1.41 7.84 -5.65
CA GLN A 60 0.16 7.20 -6.06
C GLN A 60 -0.75 6.92 -4.86
N SER A 61 -0.21 6.39 -3.76
CA SER A 61 -1.00 6.13 -2.55
C SER A 61 -1.58 7.40 -1.92
N TRP A 62 -0.82 8.50 -1.97
CA TRP A 62 -1.24 9.79 -1.46
C TRP A 62 -2.32 10.45 -2.32
N ALA A 63 -2.23 10.31 -3.65
CA ALA A 63 -3.28 10.78 -4.55
C ALA A 63 -4.59 10.01 -4.32
N GLU A 64 -4.52 8.69 -4.20
CA GLU A 64 -5.69 7.84 -3.95
C GLU A 64 -6.35 8.13 -2.59
N LEU A 65 -5.56 8.40 -1.55
CA LEU A 65 -6.07 8.87 -0.26
C LEU A 65 -6.81 10.21 -0.39
N GLN A 66 -6.24 11.18 -1.11
CA GLN A 66 -6.89 12.47 -1.32
C GLN A 66 -8.21 12.31 -2.08
N THR A 67 -8.26 11.50 -3.14
CA THR A 67 -9.50 11.19 -3.87
C THR A 67 -10.54 10.54 -2.97
N PHE A 68 -10.13 9.62 -2.10
CA PHE A 68 -11.04 8.99 -1.14
C PHE A 68 -11.62 10.01 -0.14
N LEU A 69 -10.78 10.88 0.43
CA LEU A 69 -11.24 11.90 1.37
C LEU A 69 -12.12 12.96 0.68
N ASP A 70 -11.77 13.40 -0.52
CA ASP A 70 -12.59 14.33 -1.30
C ASP A 70 -13.98 13.74 -1.56
N ALA A 71 -14.05 12.48 -2.00
CA ALA A 71 -15.33 11.80 -2.20
C ALA A 71 -16.20 11.72 -0.93
N LEU A 72 -15.59 11.63 0.26
CA LEU A 72 -16.32 11.57 1.53
C LEU A 72 -16.75 12.93 2.07
N PHE A 73 -16.01 13.99 1.77
CA PHE A 73 -16.20 15.32 2.38
C PHE A 73 -16.67 16.40 1.40
N THR A 74 -16.76 16.11 0.10
CA THR A 74 -17.26 17.02 -0.94
C THR A 74 -18.80 17.07 -1.03
N GLU A 75 -19.53 16.13 -0.39
CA GLU A 75 -20.96 16.29 -0.14
C GLU A 75 -21.18 17.12 1.15
N SER A 76 -21.38 18.44 0.99
CA SER A 76 -21.87 19.37 2.03
C SER A 76 -22.79 20.41 1.42
#